data_AF-N1ZE84-F1
#
_entry.id   AF-N1ZE84-F1
#
_cell.length_a   1.000
_cell.length_b   1.000
_cell.length_c   1.000
_cell.angle_alpha   90.00
_cell.angle_beta   90.00
_cell.angle_gamma   90.00
#
_symmetry.space_group_name_H-M   'P 1'
#
loop_
_entity.id
_entity.type
_entity.pdbx_description
1 polymer ?
#
loop_
_entity_poly.entity_id
_entity_poly.type
_entity_poly.pdbx_seq_one_letter_code
_entity_poly.pdbx_strand_id
1 'polypeptide(L)' 'MYREDTITNTTNFDVELERYNKETIKAMLEAEHIAYNINVKRYSDIEQSLMKLKK' A
#
# COMPACT_ATOMS: atom_id res chain seq x y z
N MET A 1 -14.95 27.78 19.64
CA MET A 1 -14.03 28.07 18.52
C MET A 1 -12.91 27.05 18.61
N TYR A 2 -13.16 25.83 18.12
CA TYR A 2 -12.13 24.80 18.01
C TYR A 2 -11.35 25.08 16.73
N ARG A 3 -10.03 25.23 16.85
CA ARG A 3 -9.15 25.49 15.71
C ARG A 3 -9.13 24.25 14.82
N GLU A 4 -9.65 24.38 13.61
CA GLU A 4 -9.74 23.34 12.57
C GLU A 4 -8.39 23.06 11.89
N ASP A 5 -7.28 23.10 12.62
CA ASP A 5 -5.93 23.08 12.01
C ASP A 5 -5.17 21.77 12.26
N THR A 6 -5.84 20.65 12.59
CA THR A 6 -5.13 19.38 12.90
C THR A 6 -5.69 18.11 12.26
N ILE A 7 -6.42 18.19 11.14
CA ILE A 7 -6.79 16.99 10.36
C ILE A 7 -6.49 17.19 8.87
N THR A 8 -5.22 17.43 8.55
CA THR A 8 -4.72 17.37 7.16
C THR A 8 -3.42 16.58 7.08
N ASN A 9 -3.29 15.50 7.87
CA ASN A 9 -2.32 14.44 7.60
C ASN A 9 -3.01 13.33 6.79
N THR A 10 -3.20 13.62 5.50
CA THR A 10 -2.77 12.73 4.41
C THR A 10 -2.98 11.21 4.63
N THR A 11 -4.23 10.74 4.60
CA THR A 11 -4.73 9.67 3.70
C THR A 11 -6.11 9.21 4.17
N ASN A 12 -7.13 9.51 3.36
CA ASN A 12 -8.51 9.05 3.55
C ASN A 12 -8.66 7.60 3.08
N PHE A 13 -8.21 6.62 3.86
CA PHE A 13 -8.57 5.23 3.58
C PHE A 13 -9.23 4.59 4.79
N ASP A 14 -10.49 4.99 5.03
CA ASP A 14 -11.48 4.02 5.49
C ASP A 14 -11.80 3.12 4.29
N VAL A 15 -11.29 1.88 4.32
CA VAL A 15 -11.42 0.91 3.22
C VAL A 15 -12.82 0.30 3.27
N GLU A 16 -13.81 1.00 2.72
CA GLU A 16 -15.13 0.40 2.43
C GLU A 16 -14.99 -0.60 1.27
N LEU A 17 -15.06 -1.90 1.59
CA LEU A 17 -14.86 -3.02 0.66
C LEU A 17 -15.88 -3.08 -0.48
N GLU A 18 -16.98 -2.32 -0.44
CA GLU A 18 -18.05 -2.40 -1.44
C GLU A 18 -17.68 -1.88 -2.85
N ARG A 19 -16.56 -1.13 -3.01
CA ARG A 19 -16.33 -0.36 -4.25
C ARG A 19 -15.02 -0.60 -5.01
N TYR A 20 -14.11 -1.47 -4.55
CA TYR A 20 -12.86 -1.72 -5.25
C TYR A 20 -13.04 -2.63 -6.46
N ASN A 21 -12.31 -2.36 -7.55
CA ASN A 21 -12.30 -3.25 -8.70
C ASN A 21 -11.60 -4.58 -8.35
N LYS A 22 -11.89 -5.63 -9.13
CA LYS A 22 -11.35 -6.98 -8.89
C LYS A 22 -9.82 -7.02 -8.86
N GLU A 23 -9.15 -6.15 -9.60
CA GLU A 23 -7.68 -6.09 -9.62
C GLU A 23 -7.10 -5.48 -8.35
N THR A 24 -7.73 -4.44 -7.80
CA THR A 24 -7.31 -3.84 -6.53
C THR A 24 -7.41 -4.84 -5.38
N ILE A 25 -8.52 -5.57 -5.30
CA ILE A 25 -8.70 -6.62 -4.28
C ILE A 25 -7.64 -7.72 -4.45
N LYS A 26 -7.39 -8.15 -5.69
CA LYS A 26 -6.36 -9.16 -5.99
C LYS A 26 -4.96 -8.69 -5.59
N ALA A 27 -4.63 -7.43 -5.84
CA ALA A 27 -3.35 -6.85 -5.46
C ALA A 27 -3.17 -6.77 -3.94
N MET A 28 -4.24 -6.47 -3.19
CA MET A 28 -4.22 -6.45 -1.73
C MET A 28 -3.97 -7.85 -1.14
N LEU A 29 -4.66 -8.87 -1.64
CA LEU A 29 -4.45 -10.27 -1.21
C LEU A 29 -3.03 -10.76 -1.54
N GLU A 30 -2.52 -10.41 -2.72
CA GLU A 30 -1.15 -10.73 -3.11
C GLU A 30 -0.13 -10.02 -2.21
N ALA A 31 -0.38 -8.76 -1.83
CA ALA A 31 0.48 -8.02 -0.91
C ALA A 31 0.55 -8.67 0.48
N GLU A 32 -0.58 -9.17 0.99
CA GLU A 32 -0.62 -9.93 2.25
C GLU A 32 0.19 -11.24 2.14
N HIS A 33 0.02 -11.99 1.06
CA HIS A 33 0.81 -13.18 0.81
C HIS A 33 2.31 -12.88 0.74
N ILE A 34 2.69 -11.83 0.01
CA ILE A 34 4.06 -11.34 -0.09
C ILE A 34 4.59 -10.91 1.29
N ALA A 35 3.76 -10.30 2.15
CA ALA A 35 4.19 -9.87 3.48
C ALA A 35 4.70 -11.02 4.35
N TYR A 36 4.08 -12.21 4.29
CA TYR A 36 4.46 -13.36 5.11
C TYR A 36 5.35 -14.39 4.42
N ASN A 37 5.47 -14.35 3.09
CA ASN A 37 6.30 -15.30 2.36
C ASN A 37 7.80 -14.97 2.50
N ILE A 38 8.57 -15.89 3.09
CA ILE A 38 10.01 -15.75 3.31
C ILE A 38 10.84 -15.92 2.01
N ASN A 39 10.28 -16.58 1.00
CA ASN A 39 10.94 -16.82 -0.27
C ASN A 39 10.78 -15.65 -1.25
N VAL A 40 9.96 -14.66 -0.92
CA VAL A 40 9.81 -13.46 -1.75
C VAL A 40 11.01 -12.56 -1.56
N LYS A 41 11.56 -12.07 -2.67
CA LYS A 41 12.70 -11.15 -2.66
C LYS A 41 12.32 -9.86 -1.92
N ARG A 42 12.93 -9.66 -0.76
CA ARG A 42 12.90 -8.39 -0.04
C ARG A 42 14.02 -7.50 -0.53
N TYR A 43 13.72 -6.23 -0.63
CA TYR A 43 14.73 -5.22 -0.88
C TYR A 43 14.91 -4.43 0.41
N SER A 44 16.14 -4.41 0.92
CA SER A 44 16.51 -3.56 2.06
C SER A 44 16.84 -2.13 1.63
N ASP A 45 17.12 -1.94 0.33
CA ASP A 45 17.54 -0.69 -0.27
C ASP A 45 16.46 -0.17 -1.24
N ILE A 46 16.11 1.10 -1.08
CA ILE A 46 15.04 1.76 -1.83
C ILE A 46 15.43 1.94 -3.30
N GLU A 47 16.68 2.30 -3.60
CA GLU A 47 17.14 2.50 -4.98
C GLU A 47 17.12 1.19 -5.78
N GLN A 48 17.55 0.09 -5.16
CA GLN A 48 17.47 -1.26 -5.76
C GLN A 48 16.02 -1.65 -6.09
N SER A 49 15.07 -1.26 -5.24
CA SER A 49 13.64 -1.51 -5.45
C SER A 49 13.10 -0.72 -6.64
N LEU A 50 13.42 0.57 -6.71
CA LEU A 50 12.95 1.48 -7.75
C LEU A 50 13.54 1.15 -9.13
N MET A 51 14.81 0.74 -9.17
CA MET A 51 15.47 0.32 -10.41
C MET A 51 14.79 -0.91 -11.05
N LYS A 52 14.20 -1.79 -10.23
CA LYS A 52 13.45 -2.96 -10.72
C LYS A 52 12.02 -2.64 -11.14
N LEU A 53 11.42 -1.59 -10.57
CA LEU A 53 10.03 -1.20 -10.85
C LEU A 53 9.87 -0.40 -12.16
N LYS A 54 10.89 0.35 -12.58
CA LYS A 54 10.85 1.24 -13.77
C LYS A 54 10.90 0.52 -15.13
N LYS A 55 10.53 -0.77 -15.19
CA LYS A 55 10.63 -1.57 -16.42
C LYS A 55 9.33 -1.65 -17.19
#